data_AF-A0A1I0Q5G4-F1
#
_entry.id   AF-A0A1I0Q5G4-F1
#
_cell.length_a   1.000
_cell.length_b   1.000
_cell.length_c   1.000
_cell.angle_alpha   90.00
_cell.angle_beta   90.00
_cell.angle_gamma   90.00
#
_symmetry.space_group_name_H-M   'P 1'
#
loop_
_entity.id
_entity.type
_entity.pdbx_description
1 polymer ?
#
loop_
_entity_poly.entity_id
_entity_poly.type
_entity_poly.pdbx_seq_one_letter_code
_entity_poly.pdbx_strand_id
1 'polypeptide(L)'
;MKSYFSTNRVLAWTITGVAVATIFFACKKEITTDTAPNNQSDNNAIAASQHEAAVSAMYGGLFETVGQIAVEQGLFINGRKAGVSNTTNAVVTSCPVAELLDATSPTQWPKRVDIDFGDSCLDRYGVYRSGILHVIFSGPLFNANSTIVIESRGYKLNGKAVDGRFAISGATYSKTAGIQYTAEVTGGKVTLNDSTIVNYTSKRTIKQTAGFDQVEPLRNPADDVYAVEGTATISYVKGPVVGATATFTSQEALVKIDDCHHFVKGKLKVELDKVTGVIDYGNGKCTDPITITVGDKTKQIQL
;
A
#
# COMPACT_ATOMS: atom_id res chain seq x y z
N MET A 1 -47.10 -59.41 25.95
CA MET A 1 -46.26 -58.64 26.91
C MET A 1 -46.61 -57.17 26.76
N LYS A 2 -46.82 -56.48 27.88
CA LYS A 2 -47.28 -55.09 27.95
C LYS A 2 -46.25 -54.14 27.32
N SER A 3 -46.75 -53.19 26.54
CA SER A 3 -46.00 -52.05 25.98
C SER A 3 -45.57 -51.11 27.11
N TYR A 4 -44.31 -50.65 27.07
CA TYR A 4 -43.89 -49.42 27.73
C TYR A 4 -43.22 -48.53 26.67
N PHE A 5 -44.05 -47.76 25.96
CA PHE A 5 -43.58 -46.60 25.22
C PHE A 5 -43.19 -45.52 26.24
N SER A 6 -41.87 -45.32 26.40
CA SER A 6 -41.29 -44.23 27.19
C SER A 6 -41.47 -42.91 26.44
N THR A 7 -42.55 -42.19 26.73
CA THR A 7 -42.86 -40.87 26.16
C THR A 7 -41.85 -39.78 26.55
N ASN A 8 -40.97 -40.03 27.53
CA ASN A 8 -39.93 -39.08 27.94
C ASN A 8 -38.69 -39.03 27.04
N ARG A 9 -38.46 -40.03 26.17
CA ARG A 9 -37.30 -39.99 25.24
C ARG A 9 -37.64 -39.42 23.87
N VAL A 10 -38.91 -39.37 23.50
CA VAL A 10 -39.34 -38.76 22.22
C VAL A 10 -39.46 -37.23 22.35
N LEU A 11 -39.79 -36.72 23.53
CA LEU A 11 -39.88 -35.27 23.79
C LEU A 11 -38.50 -34.57 23.87
N ALA A 12 -37.43 -35.30 24.22
CA ALA A 12 -36.09 -34.72 24.36
C ALA A 12 -35.34 -34.54 23.02
N TRP A 13 -35.74 -35.28 21.98
CA TRP A 13 -35.12 -35.18 20.66
C TRP A 13 -35.87 -34.23 19.70
N THR A 14 -37.15 -33.94 19.97
CA THR A 14 -37.90 -32.90 19.25
C THR A 14 -37.55 -31.48 19.71
N ILE A 15 -37.02 -31.29 20.92
CA ILE A 15 -36.61 -29.98 21.44
C ILE A 15 -35.18 -29.59 21.00
N THR A 16 -34.31 -30.56 20.71
CA THR A 16 -32.93 -30.28 20.26
C THR A 16 -32.84 -30.03 18.74
N GLY A 17 -33.84 -30.46 17.95
CA GLY A 17 -33.86 -30.30 16.49
C GLY A 17 -34.59 -29.05 15.95
N VAL A 18 -35.34 -28.32 16.79
CA VAL A 18 -36.16 -27.16 16.35
C VAL A 18 -35.57 -25.82 16.79
N ALA A 19 -34.51 -25.81 17.61
CA ALA A 19 -33.78 -24.60 17.98
C ALA A 19 -32.73 -24.13 16.94
N VAL A 20 -32.71 -24.69 15.73
CA VAL A 20 -31.81 -24.30 14.62
C VAL A 20 -32.52 -23.48 13.54
N ALA A 21 -33.81 -23.16 13.71
CA ALA A 21 -34.63 -22.54 12.65
C ALA A 21 -34.93 -21.04 12.80
N THR A 22 -34.26 -20.27 13.66
CA THR A 22 -34.48 -18.82 13.76
C THR A 22 -33.21 -18.04 14.04
N ILE A 23 -32.36 -17.90 13.03
CA ILE A 23 -31.52 -16.70 12.90
C ILE A 23 -31.76 -16.15 11.49
N PHE A 24 -32.98 -15.66 11.27
CA PHE A 24 -33.16 -14.60 10.28
C PHE A 24 -32.46 -13.38 10.84
N PHE A 25 -31.24 -13.08 10.38
CA PHE A 25 -30.73 -11.71 10.39
C PHE A 25 -31.57 -10.90 9.40
N ALA A 26 -32.80 -10.57 9.82
CA ALA A 26 -33.50 -9.42 9.31
C ALA A 26 -32.78 -8.19 9.85
N CYS A 27 -31.79 -7.67 9.12
CA CYS A 27 -31.48 -6.25 9.21
C CYS A 27 -32.76 -5.52 8.77
N LYS A 28 -33.64 -5.16 9.71
CA LYS A 28 -34.53 -4.05 9.48
C LYS A 28 -33.63 -2.87 9.12
N LYS A 29 -33.68 -2.45 7.86
CA LYS A 29 -33.32 -1.08 7.52
C LYS A 29 -34.34 -0.23 8.27
N GLU A 30 -33.98 0.25 9.46
CA GLU A 30 -34.68 1.38 10.03
C GLU A 30 -34.51 2.51 9.03
N ILE A 31 -35.57 2.79 8.29
CA ILE A 31 -35.73 4.08 7.64
C ILE A 31 -36.12 5.00 8.79
N THR A 32 -35.11 5.47 9.53
CA THR A 32 -35.28 6.73 10.23
C THR A 32 -35.50 7.76 9.12
N THR A 33 -36.67 8.37 9.11
CA THR A 33 -36.87 9.69 8.50
C THR A 33 -36.13 10.68 9.39
N ASP A 34 -34.82 10.49 9.50
CA ASP A 34 -33.97 11.38 10.27
C ASP A 34 -33.76 12.61 9.40
N THR A 35 -34.30 13.72 9.86
CA THR A 35 -33.97 15.04 9.31
C THR A 35 -32.62 15.48 9.89
N ALA A 36 -31.66 14.55 9.98
CA ALA A 36 -30.26 14.88 10.18
C ALA A 36 -29.80 15.68 8.95
N PRO A 37 -28.88 16.65 9.09
CA PRO A 37 -28.16 17.14 7.92
C PRO A 37 -27.67 15.91 7.15
N ASN A 38 -27.94 15.86 5.85
CA ASN A 38 -27.61 14.71 5.02
C ASN A 38 -26.17 14.24 5.31
N ASN A 39 -26.02 13.13 6.04
CA ASN A 39 -24.73 12.57 6.45
C ASN A 39 -23.85 12.15 5.25
N GLN A 40 -24.29 12.43 4.03
CA GLN A 40 -23.63 12.20 2.78
C GLN A 40 -22.23 12.83 2.74
N SER A 41 -22.06 14.08 3.20
CA SER A 41 -20.75 14.74 3.19
C SER A 41 -19.74 13.99 4.08
N ASP A 42 -20.17 13.54 5.25
CA ASP A 42 -19.33 12.80 6.18
C ASP A 42 -19.03 11.40 5.67
N ASN A 43 -20.05 10.72 5.12
CA ASN A 43 -19.88 9.41 4.48
C ASN A 43 -18.92 9.47 3.30
N ASN A 44 -18.93 10.57 2.54
CA ASN A 44 -18.01 10.81 1.43
C ASN A 44 -16.57 10.99 1.93
N ALA A 45 -16.38 11.76 3.01
CA ALA A 45 -15.06 11.94 3.63
C ALA A 45 -14.54 10.61 4.21
N ILE A 46 -15.39 9.82 4.86
CA ILE A 46 -15.06 8.47 5.31
C ILE A 46 -14.64 7.58 4.14
N ALA A 47 -15.40 7.57 3.04
CA ALA A 47 -15.06 6.77 1.85
C ALA A 47 -13.71 7.20 1.25
N ALA A 48 -13.45 8.51 1.14
CA ALA A 48 -12.17 9.03 0.68
C ALA A 48 -11.00 8.59 1.57
N SER A 49 -11.18 8.58 2.90
CA SER A 49 -10.19 8.07 3.84
C SER A 49 -9.89 6.58 3.66
N GLN A 50 -10.90 5.76 3.39
CA GLN A 50 -10.69 4.33 3.09
C GLN A 50 -9.89 4.14 1.80
N HIS A 51 -10.22 4.92 0.76
CA HIS A 51 -9.52 4.87 -0.52
C HIS A 51 -8.09 5.38 -0.40
N GLU A 52 -7.81 6.41 0.41
CA GLU A 52 -6.43 6.85 0.70
C GLU A 52 -5.61 5.74 1.31
N ALA A 53 -6.13 5.08 2.34
CA ALA A 53 -5.40 4.02 3.02
C ALA A 53 -5.06 2.87 2.06
N ALA A 54 -5.99 2.48 1.18
CA ALA A 54 -5.78 1.45 0.17
C ALA A 54 -4.81 1.89 -0.95
N VAL A 55 -4.98 3.09 -1.51
CA VAL A 55 -4.14 3.61 -2.60
C VAL A 55 -2.72 3.87 -2.12
N SER A 56 -2.55 4.43 -0.93
CA SER A 56 -1.24 4.65 -0.32
C SER A 56 -0.45 3.35 -0.18
N ALA A 57 -1.09 2.25 0.24
CA ALA A 57 -0.47 0.94 0.35
C ALA A 57 0.03 0.42 -1.01
N MET A 58 -0.69 0.69 -2.11
CA MET A 58 -0.33 0.26 -3.46
C MET A 58 0.95 0.91 -3.98
N TYR A 59 1.20 2.19 -3.66
CA TYR A 59 2.45 2.86 -4.02
C TYR A 59 3.57 2.63 -3.00
N GLY A 60 3.23 2.25 -1.77
CA GLY A 60 4.17 2.13 -0.66
C GLY A 60 5.33 1.18 -0.91
N GLY A 61 5.08 0.07 -1.62
CA GLY A 61 6.08 -1.00 -1.87
C GLY A 61 7.06 -0.76 -3.03
N LEU A 62 6.98 0.41 -3.70
CA LEU A 62 7.79 0.68 -4.90
C LEU A 62 9.26 0.97 -4.56
N PHE A 63 9.53 1.60 -3.42
CA PHE A 63 10.91 1.91 -3.00
C PHE A 63 11.70 0.64 -2.72
N GLU A 64 11.12 -0.30 -1.98
CA GLU A 64 11.75 -1.58 -1.61
C GLU A 64 12.04 -2.41 -2.87
N THR A 65 11.08 -2.44 -3.80
CA THR A 65 11.22 -3.11 -5.10
C THR A 65 12.42 -2.55 -5.87
N VAL A 66 12.47 -1.22 -6.03
CA VAL A 66 13.55 -0.55 -6.78
C VAL A 66 14.88 -0.60 -6.04
N GLY A 67 14.86 -0.53 -4.72
CA GLY A 67 16.04 -0.62 -3.86
C GLY A 67 16.71 -1.98 -3.99
N GLN A 68 15.95 -3.08 -3.95
CA GLN A 68 16.48 -4.42 -4.15
C GLN A 68 17.13 -4.56 -5.55
N ILE A 69 16.43 -4.11 -6.61
CA ILE A 69 16.99 -4.14 -7.96
C ILE A 69 18.24 -3.26 -8.08
N ALA A 70 18.27 -2.10 -7.41
CA ALA A 70 19.46 -1.26 -7.37
C ALA A 70 20.64 -1.98 -6.69
N VAL A 71 20.41 -2.82 -5.67
CA VAL A 71 21.46 -3.65 -5.06
C VAL A 71 21.93 -4.71 -6.04
N GLU A 72 21.01 -5.48 -6.63
CA GLU A 72 21.31 -6.58 -7.57
C GLU A 72 22.09 -6.10 -8.80
N GLN A 73 21.75 -4.92 -9.32
CA GLN A 73 22.40 -4.31 -10.48
C GLN A 73 23.60 -3.42 -10.11
N GLY A 74 23.92 -3.27 -8.83
CA GLY A 74 25.02 -2.44 -8.34
C GLY A 74 24.81 -0.93 -8.53
N LEU A 75 23.57 -0.46 -8.63
CA LEU A 75 23.18 0.93 -8.84
C LEU A 75 22.99 1.73 -7.54
N PHE A 76 23.18 1.13 -6.36
CA PHE A 76 22.81 1.77 -5.09
C PHE A 76 23.84 2.72 -4.47
N ILE A 77 25.15 2.40 -4.49
CA ILE A 77 26.23 3.26 -3.93
C ILE A 77 27.29 3.60 -4.98
N ASN A 78 27.97 2.60 -5.54
CA ASN A 78 29.21 2.82 -6.31
C ASN A 78 29.01 2.93 -7.84
N GLY A 79 27.75 2.88 -8.33
CA GLY A 79 27.48 2.62 -9.74
C GLY A 79 27.86 1.20 -10.15
N ARG A 80 27.30 0.72 -11.28
CA ARG A 80 27.29 -0.70 -11.70
C ARG A 80 28.64 -1.38 -11.42
N LYS A 81 28.66 -2.35 -10.49
CA LYS A 81 29.74 -3.35 -10.47
C LYS A 81 29.50 -4.26 -11.66
N ALA A 82 30.46 -4.38 -12.56
CA ALA A 82 30.39 -5.42 -13.59
C ALA A 82 30.18 -6.76 -12.88
N GLY A 83 29.04 -7.39 -13.11
CA GLY A 83 28.86 -8.78 -12.71
C GLY A 83 29.82 -9.60 -13.56
N VAL A 84 30.89 -10.11 -12.95
CA VAL A 84 31.49 -11.33 -13.44
C VAL A 84 30.40 -12.38 -13.31
N SER A 85 29.75 -12.74 -14.42
CA SER A 85 28.98 -13.98 -14.47
C SER A 85 29.64 -14.88 -15.50
N ASN A 86 30.49 -15.75 -14.97
CA ASN A 86 31.18 -16.81 -15.68
C ASN A 86 30.50 -18.16 -15.34
N THR A 87 29.17 -18.19 -15.33
CA THR A 87 28.41 -19.41 -15.02
C THR A 87 27.21 -19.54 -15.95
N THR A 88 27.41 -20.39 -16.97
CA THR A 88 26.44 -21.25 -17.65
C THR A 88 24.94 -21.01 -17.41
N ASN A 89 24.26 -20.73 -18.52
CA ASN A 89 22.81 -20.68 -18.75
C ASN A 89 22.00 -21.78 -18.03
N ALA A 90 21.60 -21.53 -16.79
CA ALA A 90 20.34 -22.04 -16.26
C ALA A 90 19.43 -20.83 -16.08
N VAL A 91 18.42 -20.69 -16.96
CA VAL A 91 17.35 -19.71 -16.78
C VAL A 91 16.56 -20.16 -15.55
N VAL A 92 16.96 -19.68 -14.37
CA VAL A 92 16.03 -19.62 -13.26
C VAL A 92 15.00 -18.59 -13.70
N THR A 93 13.74 -18.98 -13.86
CA THR A 93 12.62 -18.05 -13.96
C THR A 93 12.53 -17.31 -12.63
N SER A 94 13.31 -16.23 -12.48
CA SER A 94 13.17 -15.28 -11.38
C SER A 94 11.94 -14.42 -11.64
N CYS A 95 11.22 -14.08 -10.58
CA CYS A 95 10.07 -13.19 -10.67
C CYS A 95 10.19 -12.13 -9.56
N PRO A 96 10.31 -10.82 -9.91
CA PRO A 96 10.37 -10.27 -11.28
C PRO A 96 11.70 -10.59 -12.01
N VAL A 97 11.74 -10.29 -13.31
CA VAL A 97 12.98 -10.21 -14.10
C VAL A 97 13.38 -8.75 -14.21
N ALA A 98 14.61 -8.41 -13.80
CA ALA A 98 15.14 -7.06 -13.96
C ALA A 98 16.20 -7.01 -15.06
N GLU A 99 15.95 -6.20 -16.09
CA GLU A 99 16.84 -6.01 -17.23
C GLU A 99 17.42 -4.59 -17.23
N LEU A 100 18.74 -4.47 -17.14
CA LEU A 100 19.45 -3.20 -17.33
C LEU A 100 19.59 -2.90 -18.82
N LEU A 101 18.81 -1.95 -19.33
CA LEU A 101 18.76 -1.58 -20.74
C LEU A 101 20.02 -0.82 -21.20
N ASP A 102 20.64 -0.03 -20.31
CA ASP A 102 21.80 0.82 -20.63
C ASP A 102 23.09 0.29 -20.02
N ALA A 103 23.60 -0.77 -20.63
CA ALA A 103 24.84 -1.40 -20.20
C ALA A 103 26.11 -0.58 -20.51
N THR A 104 26.03 0.55 -21.23
CA THR A 104 27.20 1.32 -21.66
C THR A 104 27.88 2.01 -20.48
N SER A 105 29.17 1.73 -20.29
CA SER A 105 30.09 2.25 -19.26
C SER A 105 29.58 2.24 -17.79
N PRO A 106 30.31 1.67 -16.83
CA PRO A 106 29.92 1.69 -15.40
C PRO A 106 29.64 3.08 -14.82
N THR A 107 30.24 4.13 -15.40
CA THR A 107 30.21 5.51 -14.88
C THR A 107 29.24 6.44 -15.62
N GLN A 108 28.63 5.97 -16.72
CA GLN A 108 27.70 6.79 -17.51
C GLN A 108 26.28 6.69 -16.96
N TRP A 109 25.66 7.85 -16.75
CA TRP A 109 24.28 8.01 -16.33
C TRP A 109 23.49 8.83 -17.36
N PRO A 110 22.15 8.66 -17.48
CA PRO A 110 21.29 7.81 -16.67
C PRO A 110 21.44 6.30 -16.96
N LYS A 111 20.91 5.47 -16.05
CA LYS A 111 20.72 4.02 -16.24
C LYS A 111 19.23 3.69 -16.27
N ARG A 112 18.80 2.92 -17.26
CA ARG A 112 17.42 2.42 -17.38
C ARG A 112 17.34 0.95 -17.04
N VAL A 113 16.38 0.58 -16.19
CA VAL A 113 16.10 -0.80 -15.80
C VAL A 113 14.61 -1.08 -15.99
N ASP A 114 14.29 -2.16 -16.69
CA ASP A 114 12.94 -2.68 -16.78
C ASP A 114 12.77 -3.79 -15.74
N ILE A 115 11.77 -3.67 -14.88
CA ILE A 115 11.38 -4.71 -13.92
C ILE A 115 10.08 -5.33 -14.43
N ASP A 116 10.19 -6.53 -15.01
CA ASP A 116 9.08 -7.26 -15.61
C ASP A 116 8.52 -8.32 -14.65
N PHE A 117 7.25 -8.16 -14.30
CA PHE A 117 6.50 -9.10 -13.46
C PHE A 117 5.71 -10.13 -14.29
N GLY A 118 5.79 -10.07 -15.61
CA GLY A 118 5.02 -10.92 -16.52
C GLY A 118 3.52 -10.79 -16.29
N ASP A 119 2.80 -11.90 -16.48
CA ASP A 119 1.34 -11.96 -16.28
C ASP A 119 0.94 -12.06 -14.80
N SER A 120 1.80 -12.61 -13.97
CA SER A 120 1.55 -12.80 -12.54
C SER A 120 2.84 -13.17 -11.79
N CYS A 121 3.14 -12.39 -10.75
CA CYS A 121 4.31 -12.54 -9.91
C CYS A 121 3.90 -12.41 -8.45
N LEU A 122 3.93 -13.50 -7.69
CA LEU A 122 3.63 -13.47 -6.26
C LEU A 122 4.85 -12.95 -5.50
N ASP A 123 4.70 -11.81 -4.81
CA ASP A 123 5.75 -11.31 -3.93
C ASP A 123 5.72 -11.99 -2.54
N ARG A 124 6.77 -11.75 -1.74
CA ARG A 124 6.94 -12.34 -0.40
C ARG A 124 5.82 -12.00 0.58
N TYR A 125 5.00 -11.01 0.26
CA TYR A 125 3.93 -10.51 1.10
C TYR A 125 2.54 -10.95 0.62
N GLY A 126 2.48 -11.87 -0.34
CA GLY A 126 1.22 -12.41 -0.85
C GLY A 126 0.53 -11.52 -1.88
N VAL A 127 1.20 -10.51 -2.43
CA VAL A 127 0.64 -9.63 -3.46
C VAL A 127 1.03 -10.12 -4.85
N TYR A 128 0.03 -10.32 -5.70
CA TYR A 128 0.24 -10.63 -7.11
C TYR A 128 0.52 -9.35 -7.90
N ARG A 129 1.68 -9.29 -8.52
CA ARG A 129 2.12 -8.18 -9.38
C ARG A 129 2.14 -8.62 -10.84
N SER A 130 1.82 -7.76 -11.78
CA SER A 130 1.97 -8.03 -13.21
C SER A 130 2.27 -6.75 -13.98
N GLY A 131 2.72 -6.88 -15.23
CA GLY A 131 3.17 -5.76 -16.05
C GLY A 131 4.61 -5.33 -15.74
N ILE A 132 4.98 -4.13 -16.18
CA ILE A 132 6.38 -3.68 -16.17
C ILE A 132 6.52 -2.34 -15.45
N LEU A 133 7.60 -2.18 -14.68
CA LEU A 133 8.06 -0.89 -14.18
C LEU A 133 9.31 -0.46 -14.94
N HIS A 134 9.24 0.68 -15.62
CA HIS A 134 10.38 1.34 -16.26
C HIS A 134 11.05 2.26 -15.24
N VAL A 135 12.27 1.93 -14.83
CA VAL A 135 13.02 2.65 -13.80
C VAL A 135 14.20 3.39 -14.41
N ILE A 136 14.29 4.69 -14.17
CA ILE A 136 15.38 5.55 -14.63
C ILE A 136 16.14 6.09 -13.42
N PHE A 137 17.41 5.74 -13.33
CA PHE A 137 18.34 6.28 -12.35
C PHE A 137 19.19 7.38 -12.98
N SER A 138 19.13 8.62 -12.48
CA SER A 138 20.03 9.69 -12.95
C SER A 138 21.43 9.63 -12.33
N GLY A 139 21.60 8.80 -11.30
CA GLY A 139 22.82 8.53 -10.55
C GLY A 139 22.60 7.37 -9.57
N PRO A 140 23.57 7.05 -8.70
CA PRO A 140 23.38 6.03 -7.67
C PRO A 140 22.18 6.32 -6.75
N LEU A 141 21.48 5.28 -6.27
CA LEU A 141 20.30 5.42 -5.40
C LEU A 141 20.59 6.29 -4.17
N PHE A 142 21.69 6.04 -3.45
CA PHE A 142 22.05 6.77 -2.24
C PHE A 142 23.01 7.93 -2.49
N ASN A 143 22.78 8.66 -3.59
CA ASN A 143 23.39 9.96 -3.83
C ASN A 143 22.28 11.02 -3.78
N ALA A 144 22.41 11.99 -2.88
CA ALA A 144 21.39 13.01 -2.63
C ALA A 144 21.02 13.86 -3.86
N ASN A 145 21.93 13.98 -4.84
CA ASN A 145 21.70 14.71 -6.08
C ASN A 145 21.05 13.85 -7.17
N SER A 146 20.92 12.54 -6.96
CA SER A 146 20.24 11.63 -7.88
C SER A 146 18.72 11.73 -7.74
N THR A 147 18.05 11.36 -8.82
CA THR A 147 16.61 11.17 -8.90
C THR A 147 16.35 9.81 -9.51
N ILE A 148 15.48 9.03 -8.87
CA ILE A 148 15.05 7.73 -9.39
C ILE A 148 13.59 7.85 -9.77
N VAL A 149 13.27 7.45 -10.98
CA VAL A 149 11.95 7.67 -11.59
C VAL A 149 11.40 6.34 -12.01
N ILE A 150 10.15 6.07 -11.66
CA ILE A 150 9.43 4.85 -11.99
C ILE A 150 8.19 5.24 -12.78
N GLU A 151 8.02 4.63 -13.95
CA GLU A 151 6.84 4.74 -14.79
C GLU A 151 6.29 3.33 -15.05
N SER A 152 5.00 3.13 -14.80
CA SER A 152 4.39 1.82 -15.01
C SER A 152 3.90 1.63 -16.45
N ARG A 153 4.02 0.40 -16.94
CA ARG A 153 3.43 -0.06 -18.21
C ARG A 153 2.56 -1.27 -17.95
N GLY A 154 1.25 -1.04 -17.86
CA GLY A 154 0.26 -2.08 -17.57
C GLY A 154 0.45 -2.74 -16.19
N TYR A 155 1.11 -2.04 -15.25
CA TYR A 155 1.42 -2.55 -13.93
C TYR A 155 0.15 -2.73 -13.10
N LYS A 156 0.03 -3.88 -12.42
CA LYS A 156 -1.11 -4.19 -11.58
C LYS A 156 -0.68 -4.80 -10.25
N LEU A 157 -1.45 -4.50 -9.22
CA LEU A 157 -1.38 -5.13 -7.90
C LEU A 157 -2.71 -5.83 -7.60
N ASN A 158 -2.69 -7.14 -7.41
CA ASN A 158 -3.89 -7.97 -7.24
C ASN A 158 -4.95 -7.68 -8.31
N GLY A 159 -4.52 -7.54 -9.56
CA GLY A 159 -5.36 -7.21 -10.72
C GLY A 159 -5.79 -5.75 -10.85
N LYS A 160 -5.49 -4.89 -9.87
CA LYS A 160 -5.82 -3.46 -9.87
C LYS A 160 -4.74 -2.68 -10.60
N ALA A 161 -5.12 -1.91 -11.62
CA ALA A 161 -4.19 -1.07 -12.35
C ALA A 161 -3.65 0.06 -11.45
N VAL A 162 -2.33 0.26 -11.50
CA VAL A 162 -1.61 1.32 -10.78
C VAL A 162 -0.74 2.05 -11.80
N ASP A 163 -1.20 3.24 -12.19
CA ASP A 163 -0.57 4.08 -13.21
C ASP A 163 0.00 5.35 -12.60
N GLY A 164 0.99 5.94 -13.27
CA GLY A 164 1.52 7.26 -12.92
C GLY A 164 3.03 7.27 -12.81
N ARG A 165 3.55 8.42 -12.38
CA ARG A 165 4.98 8.65 -12.21
C ARG A 165 5.31 8.69 -10.72
N PHE A 166 6.15 7.77 -10.27
CA PHE A 166 6.72 7.76 -8.92
C PHE A 166 8.17 8.21 -8.96
N ALA A 167 8.53 9.21 -8.17
CA ALA A 167 9.88 9.77 -8.13
C ALA A 167 10.46 9.69 -6.71
N ILE A 168 11.70 9.24 -6.60
CA ILE A 168 12.52 9.23 -5.39
C ILE A 168 13.60 10.30 -5.58
N SER A 169 13.78 11.15 -4.57
CA SER A 169 14.80 12.20 -4.57
C SER A 169 15.40 12.41 -3.18
N GLY A 170 16.59 13.02 -3.12
CA GLY A 170 17.27 13.29 -1.85
C GLY A 170 17.60 12.02 -1.05
N ALA A 171 17.71 10.88 -1.73
CA ALA A 171 17.93 9.60 -1.10
C ALA A 171 19.35 9.52 -0.51
N THR A 172 19.43 9.23 0.77
CA THR A 172 20.67 9.12 1.54
C THR A 172 20.60 7.92 2.46
N TYR A 173 21.77 7.42 2.84
CA TYR A 173 21.92 6.39 3.84
C TYR A 173 23.16 6.67 4.68
N SER A 174 23.05 6.44 5.99
CA SER A 174 24.21 6.32 6.87
C SER A 174 24.01 5.20 7.88
N LYS A 175 25.13 4.67 8.38
CA LYS A 175 25.14 3.60 9.38
C LYS A 175 24.61 4.03 10.76
N THR A 176 24.36 5.32 10.96
CA THR A 176 23.91 5.88 12.25
C THR A 176 22.52 6.52 12.18
N ALA A 177 22.09 6.97 10.99
CA ALA A 177 20.82 7.66 10.80
C ALA A 177 19.85 6.88 9.89
N GLY A 178 20.29 5.77 9.29
CA GLY A 178 19.51 4.97 8.36
C GLY A 178 19.25 5.68 7.03
N ILE A 179 18.24 5.19 6.32
CA ILE A 179 17.79 5.69 5.03
C ILE A 179 16.87 6.91 5.21
N GLN A 180 17.03 7.92 4.35
CA GLN A 180 16.10 9.03 4.21
C GLN A 180 15.91 9.39 2.74
N TYR A 181 14.67 9.67 2.32
CA TYR A 181 14.35 10.13 0.97
C TYR A 181 13.00 10.85 0.91
N THR A 182 12.74 11.51 -0.21
CA THR A 182 11.42 12.03 -0.57
C THR A 182 10.85 11.18 -1.71
N ALA A 183 9.61 10.71 -1.55
CA ALA A 183 8.83 10.02 -2.58
C ALA A 183 7.68 10.92 -3.05
N GLU A 184 7.47 10.99 -4.36
CA GLU A 184 6.44 11.81 -4.98
C GLU A 184 5.71 11.03 -6.07
N VAL A 185 4.37 10.98 -6.00
CA VAL A 185 3.49 10.45 -7.05
C VAL A 185 2.84 11.59 -7.79
N THR A 186 3.01 11.63 -9.11
CA THR A 186 2.35 12.58 -10.01
C THR A 186 1.61 11.85 -11.12
N GLY A 187 0.44 12.38 -11.51
CA GLY A 187 -0.42 11.72 -12.50
C GLY A 187 -0.84 10.31 -12.11
N GLY A 188 -0.85 10.00 -10.80
CA GLY A 188 -1.22 8.70 -10.30
C GLY A 188 -2.66 8.37 -10.64
N LYS A 189 -2.96 7.12 -10.96
CA LYS A 189 -4.32 6.64 -11.19
C LYS A 189 -4.46 5.19 -10.74
N VAL A 190 -5.50 4.92 -9.96
CA VAL A 190 -5.76 3.59 -9.41
C VAL A 190 -7.20 3.17 -9.67
N THR A 191 -7.36 1.96 -10.21
CA THR A 191 -8.67 1.29 -10.34
C THR A 191 -8.90 0.41 -9.12
N LEU A 192 -9.59 0.94 -8.11
CA LEU A 192 -9.89 0.19 -6.88
C LEU A 192 -10.90 -0.94 -7.15
N ASN A 193 -11.90 -0.68 -7.99
CA ASN A 193 -12.89 -1.64 -8.50
C ASN A 193 -13.62 -1.04 -9.71
N ASP A 194 -14.53 -1.81 -10.32
CA ASP A 194 -15.28 -1.38 -11.51
C ASP A 194 -16.08 -0.10 -11.33
N SER A 195 -16.46 0.26 -10.11
CA SER A 195 -17.23 1.49 -9.79
C SER A 195 -16.37 2.62 -9.22
N THR A 196 -15.08 2.39 -8.96
CA THR A 196 -14.23 3.33 -8.23
C THR A 196 -12.84 3.43 -8.87
N ILE A 197 -12.60 4.57 -9.52
CA ILE A 197 -11.32 4.93 -10.16
C ILE A 197 -10.94 6.32 -9.66
N VAL A 198 -9.73 6.43 -9.12
CA VAL A 198 -9.22 7.67 -8.53
C VAL A 198 -7.95 8.12 -9.22
N ASN A 199 -7.78 9.44 -9.38
CA ASN A 199 -6.47 10.02 -9.58
C ASN A 199 -5.83 10.26 -8.21
N TYR A 200 -4.51 10.12 -8.16
CA TYR A 200 -3.72 10.19 -6.95
C TYR A 200 -2.48 11.05 -7.14
N THR A 201 -2.22 11.93 -6.19
CA THR A 201 -0.93 12.60 -6.06
C THR A 201 -0.46 12.51 -4.62
N SER A 202 0.84 12.41 -4.41
CA SER A 202 1.40 12.44 -3.06
C SER A 202 2.81 12.96 -3.07
N LYS A 203 3.21 13.55 -1.94
CA LYS A 203 4.60 13.92 -1.67
C LYS A 203 4.88 13.66 -0.21
N ARG A 204 5.82 12.77 0.06
CA ARG A 204 6.14 12.29 1.40
C ARG A 204 7.64 12.28 1.62
N THR A 205 8.04 12.65 2.83
CA THR A 205 9.39 12.45 3.35
C THR A 205 9.37 11.19 4.19
N ILE A 206 10.32 10.29 3.92
CA ILE A 206 10.45 9.00 4.57
C ILE A 206 11.81 8.96 5.26
N LYS A 207 11.81 8.58 6.53
CA LYS A 207 13.02 8.44 7.33
C LYS A 207 12.98 7.13 8.10
N GLN A 208 14.00 6.31 7.95
CA GLN A 208 14.17 5.10 8.74
C GLN A 208 14.45 5.46 10.20
N THR A 209 13.76 4.78 11.11
CA THR A 209 13.82 5.00 12.56
C THR A 209 14.30 3.77 13.32
N ALA A 210 14.22 2.57 12.72
CA ALA A 210 14.78 1.32 13.24
C ALA A 210 15.10 0.35 12.08
N GLY A 211 15.86 -0.71 12.36
CA GLY A 211 16.24 -1.76 11.39
C GLY A 211 17.43 -1.41 10.50
N PHE A 212 18.00 -0.19 10.60
CA PHE A 212 19.12 0.17 9.73
C PHE A 212 20.34 -0.73 9.96
N ASP A 213 20.74 -1.43 8.91
CA ASP A 213 21.91 -2.29 8.90
C ASP A 213 23.19 -1.44 8.98
N GLN A 214 24.15 -1.87 9.80
CA GLN A 214 25.42 -1.15 10.04
C GLN A 214 26.52 -1.50 9.04
N VAL A 215 26.29 -2.52 8.20
CA VAL A 215 27.23 -2.99 7.19
C VAL A 215 26.89 -2.34 5.85
N GLU A 216 25.68 -2.54 5.33
CA GLU A 216 25.20 -2.08 4.03
C GLU A 216 23.69 -1.77 4.04
N PRO A 217 23.20 -0.74 3.33
CA PRO A 217 21.77 -0.45 3.27
C PRO A 217 20.98 -1.56 2.57
N LEU A 218 19.69 -1.69 2.90
CA LEU A 218 18.73 -2.62 2.25
C LEU A 218 19.08 -4.11 2.40
N ARG A 219 20.06 -4.47 3.25
CA ARG A 219 20.49 -5.86 3.46
C ARG A 219 19.46 -6.70 4.22
N ASN A 220 18.81 -6.13 5.22
CA ASN A 220 17.81 -6.81 6.04
C ASN A 220 16.54 -5.95 6.16
N PRO A 221 15.75 -5.79 5.09
CA PRO A 221 14.63 -4.85 5.12
C PRO A 221 13.52 -5.27 6.10
N ALA A 222 13.43 -6.55 6.48
CA ALA A 222 12.31 -7.07 7.28
C ALA A 222 12.18 -6.46 8.69
N ASP A 223 13.26 -5.94 9.29
CA ASP A 223 13.22 -5.26 10.59
C ASP A 223 13.14 -3.73 10.48
N ASP A 224 13.00 -3.21 9.26
CA ASP A 224 12.96 -1.78 9.01
C ASP A 224 11.65 -1.14 9.48
N VAL A 225 11.82 -0.01 10.16
CA VAL A 225 10.72 0.87 10.58
C VAL A 225 10.98 2.26 10.04
N TYR A 226 9.98 2.86 9.43
CA TYR A 226 10.05 4.17 8.81
C TYR A 226 9.00 5.12 9.40
N ALA A 227 9.42 6.35 9.66
CA ALA A 227 8.55 7.50 9.87
C ALA A 227 8.26 8.19 8.53
N VAL A 228 6.99 8.51 8.29
CA VAL A 228 6.50 9.08 7.02
C VAL A 228 5.64 10.30 7.31
N GLU A 229 5.99 11.42 6.69
CA GLU A 229 5.26 12.69 6.80
C GLU A 229 5.02 13.29 5.41
N GLY A 230 3.92 14.01 5.25
CA GLY A 230 3.63 14.71 4.00
C GLY A 230 2.15 14.76 3.65
N THR A 231 1.88 14.86 2.37
CA THR A 231 0.54 15.13 1.84
C THR A 231 0.17 14.18 0.71
N ALA A 232 -1.13 13.95 0.54
CA ALA A 232 -1.69 13.25 -0.61
C ALA A 232 -3.01 13.89 -1.05
N THR A 233 -3.42 13.65 -2.30
CA THR A 233 -4.74 14.05 -2.81
C THR A 233 -5.38 12.92 -3.60
N ILE A 234 -6.70 12.80 -3.46
CA ILE A 234 -7.55 11.90 -4.26
C ILE A 234 -8.62 12.73 -4.94
N SER A 235 -8.77 12.55 -6.26
CA SER A 235 -9.94 12.99 -7.01
C SER A 235 -10.57 11.81 -7.74
N TYR A 236 -11.89 11.80 -7.87
CA TYR A 236 -12.60 10.66 -8.44
C TYR A 236 -12.86 10.85 -9.93
N VAL A 237 -12.34 9.91 -10.73
CA VAL A 237 -12.75 9.73 -12.13
C VAL A 237 -14.09 8.98 -12.17
N LYS A 238 -14.24 7.99 -11.29
CA LYS A 238 -15.48 7.24 -11.05
C LYS A 238 -15.58 6.96 -9.55
N GLY A 239 -16.74 7.17 -8.94
CA GLY A 239 -16.94 6.87 -7.52
C GLY A 239 -17.95 7.79 -6.84
N PRO A 240 -17.95 7.83 -5.49
CA PRO A 240 -19.00 8.49 -4.71
C PRO A 240 -19.04 10.02 -4.82
N VAL A 241 -17.89 10.66 -5.12
CA VAL A 241 -17.76 12.14 -5.17
C VAL A 241 -16.99 12.63 -6.38
N VAL A 242 -17.45 12.25 -7.58
CA VAL A 242 -16.87 12.73 -8.85
C VAL A 242 -16.87 14.27 -8.88
N GLY A 243 -15.72 14.86 -9.20
CA GLY A 243 -15.53 16.31 -9.27
C GLY A 243 -15.02 16.98 -7.99
N ALA A 244 -15.02 16.29 -6.84
CA ALA A 244 -14.39 16.77 -5.61
C ALA A 244 -12.97 16.20 -5.44
N THR A 245 -12.12 16.94 -4.71
CA THR A 245 -10.76 16.50 -4.34
C THR A 245 -10.64 16.42 -2.83
N ALA A 246 -10.32 15.24 -2.32
CA ALA A 246 -9.94 15.05 -0.93
C ALA A 246 -8.44 15.31 -0.77
N THR A 247 -8.05 16.05 0.26
CA THR A 247 -6.64 16.28 0.62
C THR A 247 -6.33 15.61 1.94
N PHE A 248 -5.14 15.04 2.04
CA PHE A 248 -4.66 14.31 3.22
C PHE A 248 -3.33 14.89 3.68
N THR A 249 -3.19 15.13 4.98
CA THR A 249 -1.97 15.73 5.57
C THR A 249 -1.62 15.06 6.89
N SER A 250 -0.36 14.67 7.07
CA SER A 250 0.11 14.08 8.33
C SER A 250 -0.04 15.07 9.50
N GLN A 251 -0.76 14.67 10.55
CA GLN A 251 -0.82 15.40 11.83
C GLN A 251 0.19 14.83 12.83
N GLU A 252 0.39 13.52 12.77
CA GLU A 252 1.44 12.79 13.47
C GLU A 252 2.17 11.95 12.41
N ALA A 253 3.48 11.81 12.55
CA ALA A 253 4.27 10.97 11.63
C ALA A 253 3.67 9.57 11.56
N LEU A 254 3.43 9.11 10.33
CA LEU A 254 2.92 7.77 10.08
C LEU A 254 4.06 6.78 10.22
N VAL A 255 3.78 5.59 10.76
CA VAL A 255 4.78 4.53 10.92
C VAL A 255 4.51 3.44 9.90
N LYS A 256 5.50 3.15 9.06
CA LYS A 256 5.51 1.98 8.17
C LYS A 256 6.53 0.99 8.71
N ILE A 257 6.13 -0.27 8.84
CA ILE A 257 7.07 -1.37 9.04
C ILE A 257 7.13 -2.20 7.76
N ASP A 258 8.31 -2.70 7.38
CA ASP A 258 8.52 -3.36 6.08
C ASP A 258 7.51 -4.48 5.81
N ASP A 259 7.33 -5.36 6.81
CA ASP A 259 6.47 -6.54 6.75
C ASP A 259 4.97 -6.26 6.64
N CYS A 260 4.54 -4.99 6.62
CA CYS A 260 3.13 -4.63 6.61
C CYS A 260 2.77 -3.64 5.52
N HIS A 261 1.73 -3.98 4.75
CA HIS A 261 1.33 -3.24 3.55
C HIS A 261 0.82 -1.83 3.80
N HIS A 262 0.38 -1.55 5.02
CA HIS A 262 -0.19 -0.27 5.41
C HIS A 262 0.57 0.35 6.60
N PHE A 263 0.31 1.63 6.87
CA PHE A 263 0.85 2.28 8.07
C PHE A 263 0.22 1.68 9.32
N VAL A 264 1.02 1.49 10.37
CA VAL A 264 0.59 0.80 11.60
C VAL A 264 0.35 1.75 12.77
N LYS A 265 0.70 3.04 12.61
CA LYS A 265 0.56 4.09 13.62
C LYS A 265 0.61 5.47 12.97
N GLY A 266 0.09 6.46 13.68
CA GLY A 266 0.12 7.87 13.29
C GLY A 266 -1.24 8.34 12.79
N LYS A 267 -1.35 9.66 12.55
CA LYS A 267 -2.63 10.31 12.23
C LYS A 267 -2.53 11.13 10.97
N LEU A 268 -3.50 10.92 10.08
CA LEU A 268 -3.65 11.63 8.82
C LEU A 268 -4.96 12.42 8.82
N LYS A 269 -4.88 13.74 8.72
CA LYS A 269 -6.06 14.59 8.53
C LYS A 269 -6.60 14.36 7.13
N VAL A 270 -7.93 14.26 6.99
CA VAL A 270 -8.64 14.35 5.71
C VAL A 270 -9.42 15.66 5.65
N GLU A 271 -9.41 16.32 4.50
CA GLU A 271 -10.28 17.44 4.19
C GLU A 271 -10.94 17.18 2.84
N LEU A 272 -12.27 17.23 2.81
CA LEU A 272 -13.09 17.11 1.61
C LEU A 272 -14.19 18.17 1.69
N ASP A 273 -14.15 19.15 0.79
CA ASP A 273 -15.00 20.34 0.83
C ASP A 273 -14.91 21.07 2.18
N LYS A 274 -15.99 21.06 2.98
CA LYS A 274 -16.05 21.67 4.32
C LYS A 274 -15.96 20.63 5.45
N VAL A 275 -15.79 19.36 5.11
CA VAL A 275 -15.74 18.26 6.07
C VAL A 275 -14.29 17.92 6.36
N THR A 276 -13.97 17.85 7.65
CA THR A 276 -12.65 17.42 8.14
C THR A 276 -12.77 16.16 8.97
N GLY A 277 -11.77 15.31 8.89
CA GLY A 277 -11.67 14.10 9.70
C GLY A 277 -10.24 13.68 9.95
N VAL A 278 -10.09 12.55 10.64
CA VAL A 278 -8.79 11.96 10.97
C VAL A 278 -8.83 10.46 10.68
N ILE A 279 -7.76 9.95 10.08
CA ILE A 279 -7.44 8.54 9.96
C ILE A 279 -6.37 8.24 11.02
N ASP A 280 -6.67 7.36 11.97
CA ASP A 280 -5.75 6.87 12.99
C ASP A 280 -5.36 5.42 12.64
N TYR A 281 -4.08 5.20 12.37
CA TYR A 281 -3.55 3.92 11.91
C TYR A 281 -3.28 2.90 13.04
N GLY A 282 -3.61 3.22 14.28
CA GLY A 282 -3.52 2.29 15.40
C GLY A 282 -2.23 2.43 16.21
N ASN A 283 -1.83 1.35 16.89
CA ASN A 283 -0.84 1.40 17.97
C ASN A 283 0.51 0.77 17.61
N GLY A 284 0.72 0.40 16.35
CA GLY A 284 1.97 -0.14 15.83
C GLY A 284 1.92 -1.61 15.43
N LYS A 285 0.76 -2.27 15.45
CA LYS A 285 0.61 -3.64 14.95
C LYS A 285 -0.17 -3.65 13.64
N CYS A 286 0.20 -4.54 12.74
CA CYS A 286 -0.43 -4.64 11.41
C CYS A 286 -1.82 -5.27 11.43
N THR A 287 -2.19 -5.86 12.56
CA THR A 287 -3.54 -6.37 12.82
C THR A 287 -4.43 -5.31 13.47
N ASP A 288 -3.87 -4.18 13.89
CA ASP A 288 -4.65 -3.13 14.52
C ASP A 288 -5.62 -2.53 13.49
N PRO A 289 -6.91 -2.34 13.83
CA PRO A 289 -7.84 -1.70 12.92
C PRO A 289 -7.47 -0.23 12.75
N ILE A 290 -7.64 0.26 11.53
CA ILE A 290 -7.55 1.69 11.23
C ILE A 290 -8.88 2.35 11.61
N THR A 291 -8.83 3.43 12.38
CA THR A 291 -10.01 4.15 12.85
C THR A 291 -10.15 5.47 12.10
N ILE A 292 -11.27 5.69 11.42
CA ILE A 292 -11.59 6.92 10.71
C ILE A 292 -12.67 7.66 11.49
N THR A 293 -12.39 8.91 11.85
CA THR A 293 -13.34 9.79 12.57
C THR A 293 -13.66 11.03 11.76
N VAL A 294 -14.95 11.31 11.55
CA VAL A 294 -15.46 12.50 10.86
C VAL A 294 -16.64 13.04 11.67
N GLY A 295 -16.46 14.20 12.30
CA GLY A 295 -17.45 14.75 13.23
C GLY A 295 -17.73 13.79 14.39
N ASP A 296 -19.01 13.41 14.56
CA ASP A 296 -19.49 12.45 15.55
C ASP A 296 -19.41 10.99 15.09
N LYS A 297 -19.00 10.74 13.83
CA LYS A 297 -18.99 9.42 13.21
C LYS A 297 -17.62 8.79 13.30
N THR A 298 -17.60 7.49 13.57
CA THR A 298 -16.39 6.67 13.59
C THR A 298 -16.59 5.39 12.81
N LYS A 299 -15.60 4.99 12.02
CA LYS A 299 -15.58 3.74 11.27
C LYS A 299 -14.23 3.05 11.42
N GLN A 300 -14.26 1.77 11.78
CA GLN A 300 -13.06 0.92 11.78
C GLN A 300 -12.98 0.11 10.49
N ILE A 301 -11.76 -0.02 9.97
CA ILE A 301 -11.47 -0.81 8.78
C ILE A 301 -10.25 -1.70 9.01
N GLN A 302 -10.17 -2.78 8.23
CA GLN A 302 -9.02 -3.68 8.15
C GLN A 302 -8.52 -3.68 6.70
N LEU A 303 -7.21 -3.77 6.51
CA LEU A 303 -6.53 -3.76 5.20
C LEU A 303 -5.81 -5.06 4.93
#